data_AF-A0A1J5QZG1-F1
#
_entry.id   AF-A0A1J5QZG1-F1
#
_cell.length_a   1.000
_cell.length_b   1.000
_cell.length_c   1.000
_cell.angle_alpha   90.00
_cell.angle_beta   90.00
_cell.angle_gamma   90.00
#
_symmetry.space_group_name_H-M   'P 1'
#
loop_
_entity.id
_entity.type
_entity.pdbx_description
1 polymer ?
#
loop_
_entity_poly.entity_id
_entity_poly.type
_entity_poly.pdbx_seq_one_letter_code
_entity_poly.pdbx_strand_id
1 'polypeptide(L)'
;MKLKILSFGVLALFGACRCAARAYFVSPSGRDRNPGTLTQPFRTLQRAQQELRHPGGTVYLRGGVYYLPKTLVFTAQDSGTKDRPVVFEAYGNEQPVISGGVRLTGLQWRPFKNGIMQATVPTDLKSIQWGHDLTLDNDAWAGRR
;
A
#
# COMPACT_ATOMS: atom_id res chain seq x y z
N MET A 1 19.45 73.91 -7.25
CA MET A 1 19.88 72.78 -6.40
C MET A 1 18.68 72.23 -5.65
N LYS A 2 18.64 70.89 -5.47
CA LYS A 2 17.74 70.08 -4.61
C LYS A 2 16.37 69.74 -5.22
N LEU A 3 15.84 68.52 -5.20
CA LEU A 3 16.35 67.14 -5.11
C LEU A 3 15.16 66.25 -5.58
N LYS A 4 15.40 65.30 -6.50
CA LYS A 4 14.38 64.35 -6.99
C LYS A 4 14.16 63.24 -5.96
N ILE A 5 12.92 62.93 -5.62
CA ILE A 5 12.57 61.71 -4.86
C ILE A 5 11.77 60.80 -5.81
N LEU A 6 12.48 59.82 -6.38
CA LEU A 6 11.91 58.64 -7.00
C LEU A 6 11.33 57.77 -5.87
N SER A 7 10.00 57.70 -5.73
CA SER A 7 9.37 56.65 -4.92
C SER A 7 9.14 55.42 -5.78
N PHE A 8 10.03 54.45 -5.63
CA PHE A 8 9.89 53.10 -6.15
C PHE A 8 8.79 52.41 -5.33
N GLY A 9 7.59 52.30 -5.88
CA GLY A 9 6.50 51.55 -5.28
C GLY A 9 6.86 50.06 -5.24
N VAL A 10 7.31 49.56 -4.09
CA VAL A 10 7.48 48.13 -3.85
C VAL A 10 6.08 47.52 -3.76
N LEU A 11 5.59 46.99 -4.88
CA LEU A 11 4.43 46.12 -4.93
C LEU A 11 4.86 44.77 -4.34
N ALA A 12 4.61 44.57 -3.05
CA ALA A 12 4.76 43.28 -2.41
C ALA A 12 3.75 42.29 -3.02
N LEU A 13 4.17 41.57 -4.06
CA LEU A 13 3.52 40.33 -4.47
C LEU A 13 3.73 39.32 -3.33
N PHE A 14 2.77 39.26 -2.40
CA PHE A 14 2.58 38.10 -1.56
C PHE A 14 2.18 36.94 -2.47
N GLY A 15 3.18 36.29 -3.06
CA GLY A 15 3.01 35.01 -3.72
C GLY A 15 2.57 34.01 -2.66
N ALA A 16 1.26 33.75 -2.58
CA ALA A 16 0.75 32.63 -1.82
C ALA A 16 1.35 31.36 -2.42
N CYS A 17 2.43 30.85 -1.83
CA CYS A 17 2.92 29.52 -2.11
C CYS A 17 1.82 28.56 -1.67
N ARG A 18 0.95 28.18 -2.62
CA ARG A 18 0.04 27.06 -2.42
C ARG A 18 0.92 25.84 -2.27
N CYS A 19 1.17 25.44 -1.02
CA CYS A 19 1.71 24.14 -0.71
C CYS A 19 0.64 23.12 -1.11
N ALA A 20 0.60 22.76 -2.40
CA ALA A 20 -0.26 21.71 -2.89
C ALA A 20 0.10 20.44 -2.11
N ALA A 21 -0.93 19.76 -1.60
CA ALA A 21 -0.74 18.48 -0.93
C ALA A 21 0.06 17.55 -1.85
N ARG A 22 1.12 16.93 -1.31
CA ARG A 22 2.03 16.07 -2.10
C ARG A 22 1.22 14.88 -2.61
N ALA A 23 1.28 14.61 -3.91
CA ALA A 23 0.59 13.48 -4.53
C ALA A 23 1.60 12.44 -5.03
N TYR A 24 1.40 11.18 -4.65
CA TYR A 24 2.17 10.05 -5.17
C TYR A 24 1.26 9.01 -5.79
N PHE A 25 1.77 8.28 -6.77
CA PHE A 25 1.05 7.24 -7.49
C PHE A 25 1.72 5.89 -7.27
N VAL A 26 0.90 4.88 -7.01
CA VAL A 26 1.34 3.49 -6.81
C VAL A 26 0.60 2.61 -7.80
N SER A 27 1.30 1.65 -8.41
CA SER A 27 0.72 0.73 -9.40
C SER A 27 1.37 -0.65 -9.29
N PRO A 28 0.63 -1.76 -9.47
CA PRO A 28 1.22 -3.10 -9.40
C PRO A 28 2.32 -3.34 -10.45
N SER A 29 2.28 -2.61 -11.57
CA SER A 29 3.28 -2.64 -12.64
C SER A 29 4.38 -1.55 -12.51
N GLY A 30 4.34 -0.75 -11.44
CA GLY A 30 5.31 0.31 -11.15
C GLY A 30 6.67 -0.21 -10.69
N ARG A 31 7.54 0.70 -10.23
CA ARG A 31 8.86 0.38 -9.65
C ARG A 31 9.18 1.33 -8.49
N ASP A 32 9.71 0.84 -7.38
CA ASP A 32 9.97 1.67 -6.19
C ASP A 32 11.12 2.67 -6.35
N ARG A 33 11.94 2.49 -7.40
CA ARG A 33 12.95 3.45 -7.84
C ARG A 33 12.39 4.62 -8.68
N ASN A 34 11.13 4.53 -9.09
CA ASN A 34 10.50 5.61 -9.84
C ASN A 34 10.25 6.82 -8.89
N PRO A 35 9.99 8.02 -9.43
CA PRO A 35 9.69 9.20 -8.60
C PRO A 35 8.29 9.20 -7.97
N GLY A 36 7.43 8.22 -8.28
CA GLY A 36 6.07 8.16 -7.75
C GLY A 36 5.08 9.10 -8.46
N THR A 37 5.32 9.44 -9.72
CA THR A 37 4.43 10.26 -10.54
C THR A 37 3.40 9.39 -11.27
N LEU A 38 2.37 10.01 -11.86
CA LEU A 38 1.32 9.29 -12.61
C LEU A 38 1.88 8.38 -13.71
N THR A 39 2.91 8.84 -14.43
CA THR A 39 3.55 8.11 -15.54
C THR A 39 4.67 7.18 -15.07
N GLN A 40 5.28 7.47 -13.91
CA GLN A 40 6.30 6.63 -13.29
C GLN A 40 5.93 6.37 -11.82
N PRO A 41 4.95 5.49 -11.58
CA PRO A 41 4.46 5.22 -10.23
C PRO A 41 5.41 4.31 -9.44
N PHE A 42 5.34 4.40 -8.12
CA PHE A 42 5.92 3.38 -7.24
C PHE A 42 5.25 2.02 -7.46
N ARG A 43 5.91 0.95 -7.02
CA ARG A 43 5.33 -0.40 -7.05
C ARG A 43 4.58 -0.71 -5.77
N THR A 44 5.10 -0.29 -4.62
CA THR A 44 4.63 -0.71 -3.31
C THR A 44 3.99 0.43 -2.52
N LEU A 45 3.01 0.07 -1.68
CA LEU A 45 2.39 1.01 -0.75
C LEU A 45 3.38 1.48 0.32
N GLN A 46 4.31 0.60 0.74
CA GLN A 46 5.35 0.92 1.71
C GLN A 46 6.29 2.01 1.21
N ARG A 47 6.64 2.02 -0.07
CA ARG A 47 7.45 3.09 -0.66
C ARG A 47 6.73 4.43 -0.60
N ALA A 48 5.45 4.48 -0.96
CA ALA A 48 4.66 5.70 -0.87
C ALA A 48 4.46 6.18 0.58
N GLN A 49 4.23 5.25 1.52
CA GLN A 49 4.15 5.55 2.95
C GLN A 49 5.42 6.25 3.45
N GLN A 50 6.60 5.73 3.10
CA GLN A 50 7.88 6.33 3.49
C GLN A 50 8.06 7.76 2.96
N GLU A 51 7.63 8.01 1.72
CA GLU A 51 7.73 9.32 1.06
C GLU A 51 6.72 10.35 1.59
N LEU A 52 5.66 9.90 2.27
CA LEU A 52 4.63 10.77 2.84
C LEU A 52 4.89 11.19 4.29
N ARG A 53 5.87 10.58 4.96
CA ARG A 53 6.25 10.95 6.32
C ARG A 53 6.71 12.40 6.35
N HIS A 54 5.86 13.28 6.86
CA HIS A 54 6.04 14.74 6.97
C HIS A 54 6.43 15.41 5.62
N PRO A 55 5.48 16.05 4.90
CA PRO A 55 4.36 16.83 5.44
C PRO A 55 2.95 16.23 5.24
N GLY A 56 2.81 14.92 4.96
CA GLY A 56 1.53 14.32 4.59
C GLY A 56 1.12 14.62 3.13
N GLY A 57 -0.07 14.17 2.72
CA GLY A 57 -0.52 14.20 1.32
C GLY A 57 -1.31 12.97 0.89
N THR A 58 -1.45 12.78 -0.42
CA THR A 58 -2.31 11.75 -1.01
C THR A 58 -1.51 10.71 -1.79
N VAL A 59 -1.81 9.42 -1.57
CA VAL A 59 -1.43 8.31 -2.42
C VAL A 59 -2.61 7.92 -3.30
N TYR A 60 -2.43 8.03 -4.60
CA TYR A 60 -3.33 7.52 -5.62
C TYR A 60 -2.92 6.09 -6.01
N LEU A 61 -3.78 5.14 -5.70
CA LEU A 61 -3.64 3.74 -6.06
C LEU A 61 -4.22 3.51 -7.46
N ARG A 62 -3.38 3.05 -8.38
CA ARG A 62 -3.81 2.57 -9.70
C ARG A 62 -4.51 1.22 -9.57
N GLY A 63 -5.35 0.87 -10.54
CA GLY A 63 -6.11 -0.37 -10.58
C GLY A 63 -5.22 -1.61 -10.61
N GLY A 64 -5.74 -2.70 -10.03
CA GLY A 64 -5.07 -3.99 -9.95
C GLY A 64 -4.88 -4.48 -8.52
N VAL A 65 -4.22 -5.63 -8.38
CA VAL A 65 -4.08 -6.32 -7.09
C VAL A 65 -2.68 -6.11 -6.51
N TYR A 66 -2.63 -5.60 -5.28
CA TYR A 66 -1.42 -5.41 -4.49
C TYR A 66 -1.29 -6.53 -3.47
N TYR A 67 -0.51 -7.56 -3.80
CA TYR A 67 -0.18 -8.61 -2.86
C TYR A 67 0.88 -8.11 -1.87
N LEU A 68 0.55 -8.07 -0.59
CA LEU A 68 1.43 -7.59 0.45
C LEU A 68 2.36 -8.73 0.90
N PRO A 69 3.69 -8.64 0.68
CA PRO A 69 4.63 -9.66 1.16
C PRO A 69 4.79 -9.62 2.69
N LYS A 70 4.36 -8.53 3.32
CA LYS A 70 4.35 -8.29 4.77
C LYS A 70 3.26 -7.28 5.10
N THR A 71 2.80 -7.29 6.36
CA THR A 71 1.83 -6.33 6.88
C THR A 71 2.27 -4.88 6.60
N LEU A 72 1.36 -4.07 6.09
CA LEU A 72 1.54 -2.62 6.01
C LEU A 72 1.20 -2.04 7.39
N VAL A 73 2.20 -1.51 8.10
CA VAL A 73 2.06 -1.03 9.47
C VAL A 73 2.10 0.49 9.47
N PHE A 74 1.05 1.12 9.97
CA PHE A 74 0.99 2.56 10.19
C PHE A 74 1.33 2.89 11.65
N THR A 75 2.20 3.88 11.82
CA THR A 75 2.67 4.38 13.13
C THR A 75 2.38 5.88 13.23
N ALA A 76 2.68 6.48 14.39
CA ALA A 76 2.55 7.94 14.57
C ALA A 76 3.36 8.77 13.55
N GLN A 77 4.42 8.21 12.96
CA GLN A 77 5.22 8.87 11.92
C GLN A 77 4.46 9.02 10.59
N ASP A 78 3.42 8.22 10.38
CA ASP A 78 2.65 8.19 9.14
C ASP A 78 1.37 9.05 9.25
N SER A 79 1.18 9.72 10.38
CA SER A 79 0.04 10.61 10.63
C SER A 79 0.20 11.94 9.90
N GLY A 80 -0.88 12.39 9.27
CA GLY A 80 -1.04 13.77 8.82
C GLY A 80 -1.49 14.71 9.94
N THR A 81 -1.64 15.98 9.62
CA THR A 81 -2.33 16.96 10.47
C THR A 81 -3.76 17.20 9.96
N LYS A 82 -4.57 17.94 10.71
CA LYS A 82 -5.89 18.38 10.25
C LYS A 82 -5.83 19.13 8.92
N ASP A 83 -4.82 19.98 8.75
CA ASP A 83 -4.64 20.81 7.55
C ASP A 83 -3.90 20.07 6.42
N ARG A 84 -3.22 18.97 6.75
CA ARG A 84 -2.46 18.13 5.82
C ARG A 84 -2.66 16.64 6.15
N PRO A 85 -3.84 16.08 5.86
CA PRO A 85 -4.11 14.68 6.12
C PRO A 85 -3.23 13.78 5.24
N VAL A 86 -3.07 12.52 5.68
CA VAL A 86 -2.52 11.46 4.84
C VAL A 86 -3.69 10.64 4.30
N VAL A 87 -3.81 10.55 2.99
CA VAL A 87 -4.93 9.88 2.30
C VAL A 87 -4.39 8.82 1.37
N PHE A 88 -4.97 7.63 1.40
CA PHE A 88 -4.75 6.58 0.39
C PHE A 88 -6.08 6.35 -0.31
N GLU A 89 -6.15 6.62 -1.60
CA GLU A 89 -7.40 6.53 -2.38
C GLU A 89 -7.17 5.95 -3.76
N ALA A 90 -8.24 5.45 -4.38
CA ALA A 90 -8.19 4.99 -5.75
C ALA A 90 -7.99 6.17 -6.73
N TYR A 91 -7.25 5.94 -7.81
CA TYR A 91 -7.10 6.95 -8.86
C TYR A 91 -8.34 6.96 -9.77
N GLY A 92 -9.13 8.03 -9.70
CA GLY A 92 -10.35 8.17 -10.51
C GLY A 92 -11.34 7.04 -10.22
N ASN A 93 -11.77 6.34 -11.27
CA ASN A 93 -12.72 5.21 -11.16
C ASN A 93 -12.01 3.84 -11.17
N GLU A 94 -10.69 3.80 -11.01
CA GLU A 94 -9.93 2.54 -10.94
C GLU A 94 -10.24 1.78 -9.64
N GLN A 95 -10.10 0.45 -9.66
CA GLN A 95 -10.44 -0.43 -8.53
C GLN A 95 -9.20 -1.16 -8.01
N PRO A 96 -8.41 -0.53 -7.12
CA PRO A 96 -7.27 -1.19 -6.47
C PRO A 96 -7.77 -2.20 -5.42
N VAL A 97 -7.12 -3.37 -5.35
CA VAL A 97 -7.38 -4.39 -4.32
C VAL A 97 -6.10 -4.64 -3.54
N ILE A 98 -6.14 -4.44 -2.22
CA ILE A 98 -5.03 -4.79 -1.33
C ILE A 98 -5.28 -6.21 -0.82
N SER A 99 -4.36 -7.14 -1.10
CA SER A 99 -4.48 -8.54 -0.72
C SER A 99 -3.39 -8.93 0.28
N GLY A 100 -3.80 -9.51 1.40
CA GLY A 100 -2.89 -10.19 2.33
C GLY A 100 -2.52 -11.62 1.90
N GLY A 101 -3.05 -12.10 0.77
CA GLY A 101 -2.72 -13.42 0.24
C GLY A 101 -1.42 -13.43 -0.56
N VAL A 102 -1.00 -14.62 -0.98
CA VAL A 102 0.10 -14.79 -1.92
C VAL A 102 -0.45 -15.29 -3.25
N ARG A 103 -0.05 -14.63 -4.34
CA ARG A 103 -0.41 -15.08 -5.68
C ARG A 103 0.42 -16.30 -6.06
N LEU A 104 -0.24 -17.45 -6.15
CA LEU A 104 0.38 -18.66 -6.68
C LEU A 104 0.50 -18.54 -8.21
N THR A 105 1.71 -18.72 -8.74
CA THR A 105 2.00 -18.69 -10.18
C THR A 105 2.78 -19.94 -10.58
N GLY A 106 2.67 -20.36 -11.84
CA GLY A 106 3.38 -21.55 -12.32
C GLY A 106 2.89 -22.89 -11.73
N LEU A 107 1.66 -22.92 -11.21
CA LEU A 107 1.08 -24.14 -10.66
C LEU A 107 0.91 -25.22 -11.74
N GLN A 108 1.43 -26.41 -11.47
CA GLN A 108 1.24 -27.59 -12.31
C GLN A 108 -0.02 -28.33 -11.87
N TRP A 109 -1.15 -27.95 -12.48
CA TRP A 109 -2.43 -28.59 -12.22
C TRP A 109 -2.47 -30.00 -12.81
N ARG A 110 -2.91 -30.97 -12.01
CA ARG A 110 -3.07 -32.37 -12.42
C ARG A 110 -4.48 -32.85 -12.08
N PRO A 111 -5.12 -33.64 -12.95
CA PRO A 111 -6.38 -34.30 -12.61
C PRO A 111 -6.22 -35.19 -11.37
N PHE A 112 -7.21 -35.19 -10.49
CA PHE A 112 -7.30 -36.09 -9.36
C PHE A 112 -8.44 -37.09 -9.55
N LYS A 113 -9.65 -36.82 -9.03
CA LYS A 113 -10.84 -37.69 -9.18
C LYS A 113 -12.10 -36.84 -9.31
N ASN A 114 -13.11 -37.35 -10.03
CA ASN A 114 -14.44 -36.72 -10.15
C ASN A 114 -14.40 -35.24 -10.58
N GLY A 115 -13.54 -34.90 -11.55
CA GLY A 115 -13.39 -33.52 -12.04
C GLY A 115 -12.59 -32.58 -11.12
N ILE A 116 -12.07 -33.07 -9.99
CA ILE A 116 -11.21 -32.31 -9.09
C ILE A 116 -9.80 -32.21 -9.68
N MET A 117 -9.24 -31.00 -9.65
CA MET A 117 -7.86 -30.71 -10.01
C MET A 117 -7.02 -30.48 -8.75
N GLN A 118 -5.77 -30.90 -8.78
CA GLN A 118 -4.82 -30.71 -7.69
C GLN A 118 -3.56 -30.01 -8.20
N ALA A 119 -2.97 -29.14 -7.37
CA ALA A 119 -1.66 -28.55 -7.61
C ALA A 119 -0.88 -28.51 -6.29
N THR A 120 0.45 -28.62 -6.38
CA THR A 120 1.33 -28.51 -5.22
C THR A 120 1.56 -27.03 -4.90
N VAL A 121 1.32 -26.66 -3.65
CA VAL A 121 1.64 -25.32 -3.13
C VAL A 121 3.14 -25.27 -2.81
N PRO A 122 3.87 -24.20 -3.20
CA PRO A 122 5.26 -24.01 -2.81
C PRO A 122 5.46 -24.10 -1.29
N THR A 123 6.49 -24.82 -0.84
CA THR A 123 6.74 -25.14 0.58
C THR A 123 7.29 -23.97 1.40
N ASP A 124 7.76 -22.92 0.73
CA ASP A 124 8.22 -21.67 1.34
C ASP A 124 7.07 -20.77 1.82
N LEU A 125 5.82 -21.10 1.44
CA LEU A 125 4.64 -20.45 1.97
C LEU A 125 4.31 -21.03 3.34
N LYS A 126 4.35 -20.19 4.36
CA LYS A 126 3.80 -20.52 5.69
C LYS A 126 2.28 -20.65 5.57
N SER A 127 1.80 -21.83 5.23
CA SER A 127 0.40 -22.17 5.42
C SER A 127 0.13 -22.21 6.92
N ILE A 128 -1.04 -21.73 7.33
CA ILE A 128 -1.60 -22.10 8.64
C ILE A 128 -1.90 -23.59 8.52
N GLN A 129 -0.92 -24.44 8.81
CA GLN A 129 -1.15 -25.85 9.04
C GLN A 129 -1.92 -25.92 10.34
N TRP A 130 -3.25 -26.01 10.25
CA TRP A 130 -4.02 -26.59 11.34
C TRP A 130 -3.37 -27.94 11.61
N GLY A 131 -2.74 -28.05 12.78
CA GLY A 131 -2.04 -29.26 13.16
C GLY A 131 -2.99 -30.43 13.00
N HIS A 132 -2.61 -31.39 12.16
CA HIS A 132 -3.16 -32.74 12.22
C HIS A 132 -2.62 -33.50 13.44
N ASP A 133 -2.10 -32.79 14.46
CA ASP A 133 -2.01 -33.33 15.81
C ASP A 133 -3.34 -33.13 16.53
N LEU A 134 -4.36 -33.77 15.98
CA LEU A 134 -5.42 -34.33 16.80
C LEU A 134 -5.04 -35.79 17.00
N THR A 135 -3.99 -36.03 17.80
CA THR A 135 -4.07 -37.17 18.70
C THR A 135 -5.28 -36.86 19.58
N LEU A 136 -6.46 -37.30 19.13
CA LEU A 136 -7.62 -37.36 20.00
C LEU A 136 -7.16 -38.26 21.14
N ASP A 137 -6.87 -37.68 22.30
CA ASP A 137 -6.94 -38.41 23.55
C ASP A 137 -8.40 -38.89 23.66
N ASN A 138 -8.64 -40.05 23.06
CA ASN A 138 -9.93 -40.74 23.02
C ASN A 138 -10.34 -41.21 24.43
N ASP A 139 -9.52 -40.89 25.43
CA ASP A 139 -9.63 -41.31 26.81
C ASP A 139 -10.17 -40.15 27.70
N ALA A 140 -10.23 -38.91 27.18
CA ALA A 140 -10.63 -37.74 27.97
C ALA A 140 -12.13 -37.64 28.31
N TRP A 141 -12.98 -38.54 27.77
CA TRP A 141 -14.42 -38.56 28.04
C TRP A 141 -14.94 -39.85 28.72
N ALA A 142 -14.07 -40.80 29.09
CA ALA A 142 -14.49 -42.07 29.69
C ALA A 142 -14.56 -42.07 31.24
N GLY A 143 -14.41 -40.91 31.90
CA GLY A 143 -14.19 -40.84 33.35
C GLY A 143 -15.14 -39.96 34.17
N ARG A 144 -16.35 -39.66 33.69
CA ARG A 144 -17.39 -39.02 34.52
C ARG A 144 -18.73 -39.77 34.43
N ARG A 145 -18.84 -40.81 35.25
CA ARG A 145 -20.05 -41.15 35.99
C ARG A 145 -19.67 -41.39 37.43
#